data_AF-A0A9P4NDX0-F1
#
_entry.id   AF-A0A9P4NDX0-F1
#
_cell.length_a   1.000
_cell.length_b   1.000
_cell.length_c   1.000
_cell.angle_alpha   90.00
_cell.angle_beta   90.00
_cell.angle_gamma   90.00
#
_symmetry.space_group_name_H-M   'P 1'
#
loop_
_entity.id
_entity.type
_entity.pdbx_description
1 polymer ?
#
loop_
_entity_poly.entity_id
_entity_poly.type
_entity_poly.pdbx_seq_one_letter_code
_entity_poly.pdbx_strand_id
1 'polypeptide(L)'
;PRQVIRMLWAEMAGDANDNITISSGRFGESVATKIRWFVVIREGTTYCSCLPIQTYSGKGVGKKGVEKNHHAIIYTGKEPKPQKNEKPKGKEHGMRRPIKVRPKAHTDKLDDMSRINFAKIYTVEHNVKVYDFGKVDPEDEHALLSNFNDIW
;
A
#
# COMPACT_ATOMS: atom_id res chain seq x y z
N PRO A 1 13.02 4.34 7.83
CA PRO A 1 11.72 3.85 8.34
C PRO A 1 10.63 4.91 8.16
N ARG A 2 9.37 4.48 7.97
CA ARG A 2 8.15 5.30 7.74
C ARG A 2 8.11 6.07 6.41
N GLN A 3 9.01 5.73 5.50
CA GLN A 3 8.98 6.24 4.13
C GLN A 3 7.85 5.58 3.35
N VAL A 4 7.19 6.38 2.53
CA VAL A 4 6.23 5.91 1.53
C VAL A 4 6.94 5.91 0.20
N ILE A 5 6.99 4.75 -0.45
CA ILE A 5 7.73 4.54 -1.69
C ILE A 5 6.83 3.88 -2.72
N ARG A 6 7.15 4.08 -4.00
CA ARG A 6 6.59 3.27 -5.09
C ARG A 6 7.68 2.76 -6.00
N MET A 7 7.48 1.59 -6.59
CA MET A 7 8.47 0.93 -7.44
C MET A 7 7.80 0.07 -8.50
N LEU A 8 8.52 -0.18 -9.60
CA LEU A 8 8.13 -1.22 -10.56
C LEU A 8 8.38 -2.59 -9.94
N TRP A 9 7.37 -3.44 -10.00
CA TRP A 9 7.39 -4.80 -9.45
C TRP A 9 6.99 -5.79 -10.53
N ALA A 10 7.81 -6.83 -10.72
CA ALA A 10 7.51 -7.91 -11.65
C ALA A 10 6.50 -8.88 -11.02
N GLU A 11 5.42 -9.18 -11.75
CA GLU A 11 4.40 -10.16 -11.38
C GLU A 11 4.29 -11.21 -12.50
N MET A 12 3.91 -12.43 -12.12
CA MET A 12 3.51 -13.45 -13.09
C MET A 12 2.17 -13.02 -13.72
N ALA A 13 2.04 -13.17 -15.04
CA ALA A 13 0.97 -12.57 -15.85
C ALA A 13 -0.49 -12.95 -15.48
N GLY A 14 -0.71 -13.91 -14.57
CA GLY A 14 -2.04 -14.41 -14.21
C GLY A 14 -2.91 -13.47 -13.36
N ASP A 15 -2.34 -12.42 -12.76
CA ASP A 15 -3.06 -11.47 -11.88
C ASP A 15 -3.35 -10.13 -12.59
N ALA A 16 -3.46 -10.18 -13.93
CA ALA A 16 -3.42 -9.03 -14.81
C ALA A 16 -4.72 -8.22 -14.80
N ASN A 17 -4.74 -7.11 -14.06
CA ASN A 17 -5.85 -6.16 -14.16
C ASN A 17 -5.55 -4.71 -13.76
N ASP A 18 -4.37 -4.15 -14.07
CA ASP A 18 -4.15 -2.68 -14.20
C ASP A 18 -2.71 -2.36 -14.65
N ASN A 19 -2.55 -1.44 -15.61
CA ASN A 19 -1.30 -0.75 -16.00
C ASN A 19 -0.04 -1.62 -16.06
N ILE A 20 -0.09 -2.68 -16.88
CA ILE A 20 1.01 -3.63 -17.03
C ILE A 20 1.87 -3.26 -18.22
N THR A 21 3.18 -3.13 -18.01
CA THR A 21 4.14 -3.21 -19.11
C THR A 21 4.57 -4.67 -19.25
N ILE A 22 4.24 -5.27 -20.40
CA ILE A 22 4.64 -6.63 -20.75
C ILE A 22 5.98 -6.57 -21.46
N SER A 23 7.01 -7.20 -20.90
CA SER A 23 8.30 -7.39 -21.57
C SER A 23 8.57 -8.86 -21.80
N SER A 24 9.11 -9.21 -22.96
CA SER A 24 9.58 -10.57 -23.25
C SER A 24 10.84 -10.87 -22.44
N GLY A 25 10.75 -11.82 -21.52
CA GLY A 25 11.89 -12.33 -20.76
C GLY A 25 12.82 -13.18 -21.62
N ARG A 26 14.03 -13.44 -21.13
CA ARG A 26 15.08 -14.21 -21.81
C ARG A 26 14.66 -15.65 -22.17
N PHE A 27 13.58 -16.14 -21.57
CA PHE A 27 13.02 -17.48 -21.75
C PHE A 27 11.68 -17.50 -22.50
N GLY A 28 11.31 -16.40 -23.19
CA GLY A 28 10.04 -16.32 -23.94
C GLY A 28 8.80 -16.08 -23.06
N GLU A 29 8.98 -15.88 -21.76
CA GLU A 29 7.91 -15.56 -20.82
C GLU A 29 7.50 -14.08 -20.91
N SER A 30 6.20 -13.79 -20.83
CA SER A 30 5.69 -12.43 -20.69
C SER A 30 5.77 -12.00 -19.23
N VAL A 31 6.70 -11.10 -18.91
CA VAL A 31 6.81 -10.51 -17.57
C VAL A 31 5.91 -9.29 -17.51
N ALA A 32 4.91 -9.34 -16.63
CA ALA A 32 4.06 -8.21 -16.32
C ALA A 32 4.74 -7.35 -15.25
N THR A 33 4.98 -6.07 -15.52
CA THR A 33 5.47 -5.13 -14.49
C THR A 33 4.38 -4.15 -14.10
N LYS A 34 4.20 -3.95 -12.78
CA LYS A 34 3.19 -3.07 -12.21
C LYS A 34 3.81 -2.18 -11.14
N ILE A 35 3.30 -0.95 -11.01
CA ILE A 35 3.71 -0.07 -9.90
C ILE A 35 3.09 -0.58 -8.60
N ARG A 36 3.93 -0.87 -7.62
CA ARG A 36 3.51 -1.16 -6.25
C ARG A 36 3.94 -0.05 -5.30
N TRP A 37 3.08 0.20 -4.32
CA TRP A 37 3.25 1.22 -3.30
C TRP A 37 3.47 0.56 -1.95
N PHE A 38 4.33 1.14 -1.13
CA PHE A 38 4.71 0.58 0.17
C PHE A 38 4.92 1.67 1.22
N VAL A 39 4.67 1.30 2.48
CA VAL A 39 5.16 2.02 3.66
C VAL A 39 6.22 1.18 4.34
N VAL A 40 7.41 1.72 4.53
CA VAL A 40 8.49 1.05 5.26
C VAL A 40 8.19 1.07 6.75
N ILE A 41 8.12 -0.10 7.40
CA ILE A 41 7.88 -0.20 8.84
C ILE A 41 9.14 -0.53 9.64
N ARG A 42 10.12 -1.18 9.01
CA ARG A 42 11.40 -1.54 9.63
C ARG A 42 12.53 -1.51 8.61
N GLU A 43 13.63 -0.86 8.96
CA GLU A 43 14.88 -0.94 8.18
C GLU A 43 15.71 -2.14 8.65
N GLY A 44 16.31 -2.85 7.70
CA GLY A 44 17.43 -3.76 7.89
C GLY A 44 18.70 -3.19 7.27
N THR A 45 19.75 -4.01 7.17
CA THR A 45 21.06 -3.57 6.64
C THR A 45 21.09 -3.42 5.13
N THR A 46 20.45 -4.34 4.40
CA THR A 46 20.42 -4.37 2.92
C THR A 46 19.01 -4.38 2.36
N TYR A 47 18.01 -4.44 3.22
CA TYR A 47 16.60 -4.54 2.88
C TYR A 47 15.76 -3.82 3.92
N CYS A 48 14.47 -3.65 3.63
CA CYS A 48 13.49 -3.17 4.59
C CYS A 48 12.20 -4.00 4.55
N SER A 49 11.49 -4.05 5.68
CA SER A 49 10.16 -4.62 5.76
C SER A 49 9.11 -3.54 5.55
N CYS A 50 8.14 -3.86 4.69
CA CYS A 50 7.19 -2.92 4.13
C CYS A 50 5.76 -3.45 4.20
N LEU A 51 4.80 -2.54 4.35
CA LEU A 51 3.38 -2.81 4.19
C LEU A 51 2.90 -2.29 2.84
N PRO A 52 2.15 -3.08 2.04
CA PRO A 52 1.68 -2.65 0.74
C PRO A 52 0.51 -1.67 0.87
N ILE A 53 0.46 -0.72 -0.05
CA ILE A 53 -0.68 0.16 -0.27
C ILE A 53 -1.39 -0.31 -1.54
N GLN A 54 -2.69 -0.55 -1.44
CA GLN A 54 -3.50 -1.09 -2.54
C GLN A 54 -4.81 -0.30 -2.67
N THR A 55 -5.25 -0.09 -3.91
CA THR A 55 -6.57 0.47 -4.22
C THR A 55 -7.60 -0.61 -4.52
N TYR A 56 -7.18 -1.88 -4.61
CA TYR A 56 -8.03 -3.01 -4.96
C TYR A 56 -8.86 -2.77 -6.24
N SER A 57 -8.19 -2.31 -7.30
CA SER A 57 -8.83 -1.91 -8.57
C SER A 57 -9.85 -0.78 -8.37
N GLY A 58 -9.48 0.22 -7.56
CA GLY A 58 -10.32 1.38 -7.22
C GLY A 58 -11.50 1.07 -6.29
N LYS A 59 -11.53 -0.10 -5.64
CA LYS A 59 -12.64 -0.53 -4.75
C LYS A 59 -12.28 -0.49 -3.27
N GLY A 60 -11.02 -0.23 -2.92
CA GLY A 60 -10.55 -0.23 -1.54
C GLY A 60 -10.92 -1.53 -0.81
N VAL A 61 -11.31 -1.42 0.46
CA VAL A 61 -11.78 -2.59 1.24
C VAL A 61 -13.22 -3.02 0.91
N GLY A 62 -13.85 -2.38 -0.08
CA GLY A 62 -15.14 -2.79 -0.62
C GLY A 62 -15.05 -3.93 -1.64
N LYS A 63 -13.84 -4.31 -2.06
CA LYS A 63 -13.62 -5.50 -2.92
C LYS A 63 -13.95 -6.77 -2.13
N LYS A 64 -14.68 -7.69 -2.75
CA LYS A 64 -15.04 -8.99 -2.16
C LYS A 64 -13.77 -9.74 -1.73
N GLY A 65 -13.77 -10.29 -0.51
CA GLY A 65 -12.65 -11.04 0.05
C GLY A 65 -11.56 -10.21 0.74
N VAL A 66 -11.72 -8.88 0.80
CA VAL A 66 -10.80 -8.01 1.55
C VAL A 66 -11.33 -7.82 2.97
N GLU A 67 -10.52 -8.20 3.96
CA GLU A 67 -10.83 -8.02 5.38
C GLU A 67 -10.60 -6.56 5.79
N LYS A 68 -11.67 -5.85 6.16
CA LYS A 68 -11.62 -4.40 6.43
C LYS A 68 -10.73 -4.10 7.64
N ASN A 69 -10.76 -4.95 8.66
CA ASN A 69 -10.00 -4.75 9.89
C ASN A 69 -8.48 -4.96 9.74
N HIS A 70 -8.04 -5.50 8.60
CA HIS A 70 -6.60 -5.58 8.27
C HIS A 70 -6.07 -4.30 7.61
N HIS A 71 -6.92 -3.29 7.43
CA HIS A 71 -6.59 -2.11 6.63
C HIS A 71 -6.88 -0.80 7.35
N ALA A 72 -6.19 0.24 6.90
CA ALA A 72 -6.57 1.62 7.16
C ALA A 72 -6.58 2.42 5.85
N ILE A 73 -7.31 3.53 5.85
CA ILE A 73 -7.14 4.58 4.85
C ILE A 73 -5.73 5.15 4.98
N ILE A 74 -4.98 5.22 3.88
CA ILE A 74 -3.73 5.98 3.82
C ILE A 74 -3.90 7.11 2.82
N TYR A 75 -3.59 8.34 3.20
CA TYR A 75 -3.98 9.52 2.43
C TYR A 75 -2.99 10.67 2.51
N THR A 76 -3.09 11.58 1.54
CA THR A 76 -2.39 12.87 1.51
C THR A 76 -3.41 14.01 1.51
N GLY A 77 -3.09 15.14 2.14
CA GLY A 77 -3.98 16.29 2.17
C GLY A 77 -5.18 16.09 3.10
N LYS A 78 -6.40 16.20 2.56
CA LYS A 78 -7.64 16.03 3.31
C LYS A 78 -7.99 14.55 3.45
N GLU A 79 -8.38 14.13 4.65
CA GLU A 79 -8.80 12.75 4.91
C GLU A 79 -10.05 12.39 4.07
N PRO A 80 -9.97 11.34 3.21
CA PRO A 80 -11.12 10.86 2.47
C PRO A 80 -12.04 10.05 3.39
N LYS A 81 -13.35 10.16 3.17
CA LYS A 81 -14.33 9.32 3.88
C LYS A 81 -14.38 7.92 3.24
N PRO A 82 -14.54 6.84 4.02
CA PRO A 82 -14.78 5.51 3.48
C PRO A 82 -15.99 5.50 2.53
N GLN A 83 -15.89 4.81 1.40
CA GLN A 83 -17.03 4.60 0.51
C GLN A 83 -18.10 3.73 1.18
N LYS A 84 -19.34 3.78 0.68
CA LYS A 84 -20.48 3.02 1.26
C LYS A 84 -20.23 1.52 1.34
N ASN A 85 -19.52 0.95 0.36
CA ASN A 85 -19.12 -0.46 0.31
C ASN A 85 -17.93 -0.80 1.22
N GLU A 86 -17.17 0.19 1.70
CA GLU A 86 -16.06 0.03 2.64
C GLU A 86 -16.51 0.09 4.10
N LYS A 87 -17.75 0.51 4.37
CA LYS A 87 -18.32 0.49 5.72
C LYS A 87 -18.55 -0.97 6.17
N PRO A 88 -18.28 -1.30 7.44
CA PRO A 88 -18.55 -2.63 7.98
C PRO A 88 -20.03 -2.96 7.88
N LYS A 89 -20.36 -4.23 7.60
CA LYS A 89 -21.73 -4.75 7.56
C LYS A 89 -21.91 -5.88 8.56
N GLY A 90 -23.08 -5.93 9.21
CA GLY A 90 -23.40 -7.00 10.15
C GLY A 90 -22.42 -7.03 11.33
N LYS A 91 -21.67 -8.13 11.45
CA LYS A 91 -20.67 -8.35 12.51
C LYS A 91 -19.23 -8.04 12.08
N GLU A 92 -19.01 -7.49 10.88
CA GLU A 92 -17.67 -7.09 10.44
C GLU A 92 -17.10 -5.96 11.29
N HIS A 93 -15.80 -6.00 11.54
CA HIS A 93 -15.07 -4.85 12.09
C HIS A 93 -14.71 -3.87 10.97
N GLY A 94 -14.71 -2.57 11.29
CA GLY A 94 -14.36 -1.52 10.35
C GLY A 94 -12.87 -1.45 10.05
N MET A 95 -12.48 -0.54 9.15
CA MET A 95 -11.07 -0.19 8.98
C MET A 95 -10.49 0.43 10.26
N ARG A 96 -9.19 0.25 10.41
CA ARG A 96 -8.38 0.84 11.47
C ARG A 96 -8.20 2.34 11.27
N ARG A 97 -7.61 3.00 12.27
CA ARG A 97 -7.34 4.44 12.26
C ARG A 97 -6.58 4.84 10.98
N PRO A 98 -7.05 5.86 10.23
CA PRO A 98 -6.38 6.37 9.03
C PRO A 98 -4.95 6.85 9.31
N ILE A 99 -4.10 6.78 8.28
CA ILE A 99 -2.69 7.17 8.32
C ILE A 99 -2.45 8.28 7.30
N LYS A 100 -2.08 9.47 7.77
CA LYS A 100 -1.72 10.58 6.91
C LYS A 100 -0.28 10.47 6.42
N VAL A 101 -0.04 10.91 5.19
CA VAL A 101 1.26 10.98 4.53
C VAL A 101 1.54 12.41 4.11
N ARG A 102 2.76 12.86 4.37
CA ARG A 102 3.33 14.12 3.86
C ARG A 102 4.13 13.81 2.60
N PRO A 103 3.61 14.13 1.39
CA PRO A 103 4.35 13.92 0.16
C PRO A 103 5.54 14.89 0.08
N LYS A 104 6.61 14.49 -0.61
CA LYS A 104 7.78 15.34 -0.86
C LYS A 104 7.47 16.44 -1.88
N ALA A 105 6.81 16.09 -2.97
CA ALA A 105 6.38 17.03 -4.00
C ALA A 105 4.96 17.53 -3.71
N HIS A 106 4.70 18.82 -3.89
CA HIS A 106 3.36 19.40 -3.66
C HIS A 106 2.29 18.89 -4.63
N THR A 107 2.70 18.41 -5.80
CA THR A 107 1.81 17.83 -6.82
C THR A 107 1.49 16.36 -6.56
N ASP A 108 2.24 15.70 -5.67
CA ASP A 108 2.07 14.28 -5.39
C ASP A 108 0.87 14.04 -4.49
N LYS A 109 -0.01 13.13 -4.93
CA LYS A 109 -1.21 12.74 -4.21
C LYS A 109 -1.40 11.22 -4.23
N LEU A 110 -1.79 10.65 -3.10
CA LEU A 110 -2.31 9.28 -3.06
C LEU A 110 -3.74 9.23 -3.64
N ASP A 111 -4.08 8.11 -4.26
CA ASP A 111 -5.45 7.84 -4.69
C ASP A 111 -6.39 7.78 -3.48
N ASP A 112 -7.60 8.34 -3.57
CA ASP A 112 -8.56 8.38 -2.46
C ASP A 112 -8.99 6.96 -1.99
N MET A 113 -8.82 5.95 -2.84
CA MET A 113 -9.04 4.52 -2.55
C MET A 113 -7.80 3.79 -2.01
N SER A 114 -6.69 4.50 -1.75
CA SER A 114 -5.47 3.89 -1.21
C SER A 114 -5.70 3.35 0.20
N ARG A 115 -5.45 2.06 0.40
CA ARG A 115 -5.54 1.37 1.69
C ARG A 115 -4.22 0.70 2.01
N ILE A 116 -3.68 0.96 3.19
CA ILE A 116 -2.53 0.21 3.71
C ILE A 116 -3.02 -1.12 4.27
N ASN A 117 -2.36 -2.21 3.92
CA ASN A 117 -2.68 -3.56 4.41
C ASN A 117 -1.66 -3.98 5.47
N PHE A 118 -2.11 -4.12 6.70
CA PHE A 118 -1.27 -4.51 7.84
C PHE A 118 -1.02 -6.02 7.89
N ALA A 119 -1.88 -6.85 7.28
CA ALA A 119 -1.79 -8.31 7.33
C ALA A 119 -0.82 -8.93 6.33
N LYS A 120 -0.09 -8.11 5.55
CA LYS A 120 0.86 -8.62 4.56
C LYS A 120 2.16 -7.82 4.58
N ILE A 121 3.25 -8.48 4.93
CA ILE A 121 4.59 -7.89 4.95
C ILE A 121 5.31 -8.25 3.65
N TYR A 122 6.00 -7.26 3.08
CA TYR A 122 6.92 -7.43 1.95
C TYR A 122 8.33 -7.06 2.38
N THR A 123 9.31 -7.73 1.79
CA THR A 123 10.71 -7.35 1.88
C THR A 123 11.10 -6.62 0.60
N VAL A 124 11.74 -5.47 0.73
CA VAL A 124 12.27 -4.67 -0.38
C VAL A 124 13.77 -4.51 -0.18
N GLU A 125 14.57 -4.99 -1.14
CA GLU A 125 16.02 -4.81 -1.14
C GLU A 125 16.39 -3.34 -1.44
N HIS A 126 17.43 -2.82 -0.77
CA HIS A 126 17.88 -1.43 -0.91
C HIS A 126 18.51 -1.13 -2.28
N ASN A 127 18.94 -2.16 -3.01
CA ASN A 127 19.50 -2.00 -4.36
C ASN A 127 18.43 -1.77 -5.44
N VAL A 128 17.13 -1.87 -5.10
CA VAL A 128 16.05 -1.61 -6.05
C VAL A 128 15.78 -0.12 -6.16
N LYS A 129 15.60 0.36 -7.41
CA LYS A 129 15.22 1.75 -7.65
C LYS A 129 13.78 1.99 -7.22
N VAL A 130 13.60 2.94 -6.31
CA VAL A 130 12.30 3.35 -5.80
C VAL A 130 12.10 4.84 -6.02
N TYR A 131 10.86 5.25 -6.20
CA TYR A 131 10.47 6.65 -6.09
C TYR A 131 10.12 6.94 -4.63
N ASP A 132 10.88 7.83 -3.99
CA ASP A 132 10.62 8.30 -2.64
C ASP A 132 9.48 9.34 -2.66
N PHE A 133 8.28 8.89 -2.35
CA PHE A 133 7.07 9.69 -2.43
C PHE A 133 6.92 10.64 -1.25
N GLY A 134 7.30 10.21 -0.04
CA GLY A 134 6.99 10.95 1.17
C GLY A 134 7.24 10.17 2.45
N LYS A 135 6.71 10.68 3.55
CA LYS A 135 6.77 10.04 4.87
C LYS A 135 5.42 10.10 5.55
N VAL A 136 5.14 9.13 6.42
CA VAL A 136 3.98 9.19 7.32
C VAL A 136 4.06 10.44 8.18
N ASP A 137 2.92 11.06 8.44
CA ASP A 137 2.81 12.23 9.32
C ASP A 137 3.24 11.85 10.74
N PRO A 138 4.12 12.62 11.41
CA PRO A 138 4.55 12.37 12.79
C PRO A 138 3.42 12.03 13.76
N GLU A 139 2.25 12.65 13.61
CA GLU A 139 1.08 12.44 14.49
C GLU A 139 0.44 11.06 14.32
N ASP A 140 0.65 10.41 13.17
CA ASP A 140 0.08 9.11 12.83
C ASP A 140 1.12 7.97 12.86
N GLU A 141 2.39 8.25 13.17
CA GLU A 141 3.42 7.21 13.26
C GLU A 141 3.10 6.17 14.34
N HIS A 142 2.60 6.61 15.49
CA HIS A 142 2.16 5.70 16.54
C HIS A 142 0.97 4.85 16.09
N ALA A 143 0.01 5.46 15.40
CA ALA A 143 -1.15 4.74 14.86
C ALA A 143 -0.74 3.69 13.82
N LEU A 144 0.24 4.00 12.96
CA LEU A 144 0.80 3.05 11.99
C LEU A 144 1.36 1.81 12.69
N LEU A 145 2.20 2.00 13.71
CA LEU A 145 2.85 0.89 14.42
C LEU A 145 1.86 0.12 15.30
N SER A 146 0.95 0.80 15.98
CA SER A 146 -0.12 0.15 16.76
C SER A 146 -1.00 -0.71 15.88
N ASN A 147 -1.47 -0.17 14.74
CA ASN A 147 -2.28 -0.93 13.79
C ASN A 147 -1.55 -2.17 13.25
N PHE A 148 -0.24 -2.08 13.05
CA PHE A 148 0.60 -3.19 12.61
C PHE A 148 0.73 -4.27 13.70
N ASN A 149 1.08 -3.88 14.92
CA ASN A 149 1.26 -4.78 16.06
C ASN A 149 -0.06 -5.45 16.51
N ASP A 150 -1.21 -4.83 16.25
CA ASP A 150 -2.50 -5.47 16.54
C ASP A 150 -2.84 -6.61 15.57
N ILE A 151 -2.10 -6.75 14.47
CA ILE A 151 -2.31 -7.79 13.44
C ILE A 151 -1.22 -8.88 13.51
N TRP A 152 -0.03 -8.56 14.01
CA TRP A 152 1.15 -9.44 14.02
C TRP A 152 1.72 -9.68 15.42
#